data_AF-A0A433PKS9-F1
#
_entry.id   AF-A0A433PKS9-F1
#
_cell.length_a   1.000
_cell.length_b   1.000
_cell.length_c   1.000
_cell.angle_alpha   90.00
_cell.angle_beta   90.00
_cell.angle_gamma   90.00
#
_symmetry.space_group_name_H-M   'P 1'
#
loop_
_entity.id
_entity.type
_entity.pdbx_description
1 polymer ?
#
loop_
_entity_poly.entity_id
_entity_poly.type
_entity_poly.pdbx_seq_one_letter_code
_entity_poly.pdbx_strand_id
1 'polypeptide(L)'
;MLSTRPFYELARATFKRADHGLFGGKHIQFGNNNPFSKKKTRRTWLPNVQHKKIYSEIFGQFFHLRVTTSVLRTIDKKGGLDRYLLETSEKNLSGKLAVQMRRNLEAKLERNNLGLPAVEMDGEEELVAKDEKEELVAKDEKEELVAKDEKEAEGLVLINSAESNELALTNEEEEEEENEEEAKDPRRRIKRVKSKKGVNKKKAKHK
;
A
#
# COMPACT_ATOMS: atom_id res chain seq x y z
N MET A 1 3.10 5.93 -1.46
CA MET A 1 3.89 5.72 -2.71
C MET A 1 3.67 4.30 -3.17
N LEU A 2 3.30 4.05 -4.43
CA LEU A 2 3.05 2.69 -4.90
C LEU A 2 4.35 1.88 -4.86
N SER A 3 4.37 0.86 -4.00
CA SER A 3 5.33 -0.24 -4.05
C SER A 3 5.35 -0.77 -5.48
N THR A 4 6.40 -0.43 -6.23
CA THR A 4 6.56 -0.89 -7.60
C THR A 4 6.87 -2.38 -7.54
N ARG A 5 5.85 -3.21 -7.75
CA ARG A 5 6.04 -4.66 -7.88
C ARG A 5 7.12 -4.88 -8.94
N PRO A 6 8.17 -5.65 -8.64
CA PRO A 6 9.27 -5.80 -9.58
C PRO A 6 8.76 -6.51 -10.83
N PHE A 7 9.19 -6.03 -12.00
CA PHE A 7 8.67 -6.41 -13.32
C PHE A 7 8.61 -7.93 -13.59
N TYR A 8 9.40 -8.73 -12.87
CA TYR A 8 9.40 -10.19 -12.98
C TYR A 8 8.18 -10.88 -12.34
N GLU A 9 7.45 -10.22 -11.44
CA GLU A 9 6.23 -10.77 -10.81
C GLU A 9 5.04 -10.76 -11.79
N LEU A 10 5.10 -9.93 -12.85
CA LEU A 10 3.98 -9.68 -13.76
C LEU A 10 4.04 -10.49 -15.07
N ALA A 11 5.19 -11.04 -15.48
CA ALA A 11 5.41 -11.29 -16.92
C ALA A 11 5.84 -12.70 -17.36
N ARG A 12 5.79 -13.73 -16.50
CA ARG A 12 5.98 -15.10 -17.01
C ARG A 12 5.16 -16.08 -16.20
N ALA A 13 4.22 -16.77 -16.85
CA ALA A 13 3.61 -17.97 -16.28
C ALA A 13 4.72 -19.01 -16.07
N THR A 14 5.39 -18.96 -14.93
CA THR A 14 6.32 -19.99 -14.50
C THR A 14 5.50 -21.19 -14.06
N PHE A 15 6.00 -22.39 -14.34
CA PHE A 15 5.41 -23.60 -13.77
C PHE A 15 5.77 -23.67 -12.28
N LYS A 16 4.82 -24.03 -11.42
CA LYS A 16 4.94 -24.03 -9.93
C LYS A 16 6.27 -24.59 -9.39
N ARG A 17 6.84 -25.59 -10.05
CA ARG A 17 8.12 -26.21 -9.64
C ARG A 17 9.31 -25.25 -9.75
N ALA A 18 9.27 -24.28 -10.66
CA ALA A 18 10.31 -23.28 -10.84
C ALA A 18 10.40 -22.29 -9.67
N ASP A 19 9.31 -22.08 -8.94
CA ASP A 19 9.27 -21.12 -7.83
C ASP A 19 10.07 -21.60 -6.62
N HIS A 20 10.25 -22.92 -6.47
CA HIS A 20 10.95 -23.56 -5.35
C HIS A 20 12.39 -23.97 -5.69
N GLY A 21 12.99 -23.43 -6.76
CA GLY A 21 14.34 -23.84 -7.19
C GLY A 21 15.01 -22.82 -8.11
N LEU A 22 16.21 -23.19 -8.58
CA LEU A 22 17.00 -22.35 -9.48
C LEU A 22 16.93 -22.90 -10.92
N PHE A 23 16.09 -22.27 -11.73
CA PHE A 23 15.81 -22.71 -13.11
C PHE A 23 16.48 -21.87 -14.19
N GLY A 24 17.02 -20.68 -13.87
CA GLY A 24 17.81 -19.88 -14.81
C GLY A 24 17.03 -19.47 -16.06
N GLY A 25 15.75 -19.12 -15.90
CA GLY A 25 14.84 -18.78 -17.01
C GLY A 25 14.38 -19.97 -17.87
N LYS A 26 14.76 -21.21 -17.53
CA LYS A 26 14.29 -22.39 -18.27
C LYS A 26 12.83 -22.69 -17.97
N HIS A 27 12.07 -23.00 -19.02
CA HIS A 27 10.66 -23.32 -18.94
C HIS A 27 10.35 -24.68 -19.58
N ILE A 28 9.21 -25.26 -19.23
CA ILE A 28 8.64 -26.41 -19.96
C ILE A 28 8.32 -25.95 -21.39
N GLN A 29 8.78 -26.71 -22.38
CA GLN A 29 8.44 -26.46 -23.77
C GLN A 29 7.34 -27.43 -24.20
N PHE A 30 6.34 -26.90 -24.90
CA PHE A 30 5.23 -27.66 -25.46
C PHE A 30 5.33 -27.65 -26.98
N GLY A 31 5.06 -28.78 -27.62
CA GLY A 31 5.07 -28.86 -29.08
C GLY A 31 4.69 -30.24 -29.59
N ASN A 32 5.17 -30.57 -30.79
CA ASN A 32 4.81 -31.79 -31.49
C ASN A 32 6.05 -32.57 -31.93
N ASN A 33 5.94 -33.90 -31.97
CA ASN A 33 6.79 -34.73 -32.80
C ASN A 33 6.28 -34.68 -34.25
N ASN A 34 7.17 -34.45 -35.22
CA ASN A 34 6.81 -34.32 -36.63
C ASN A 34 7.44 -35.46 -37.44
N PRO A 35 6.73 -36.59 -37.62
CA PRO A 35 7.24 -37.70 -38.44
C PRO A 35 7.09 -37.39 -39.94
N PHE A 36 7.78 -38.17 -40.77
CA PHE A 36 7.70 -38.09 -42.24
C PHE A 36 6.28 -38.27 -42.79
N SER A 37 5.45 -39.07 -42.11
CA SER A 37 4.03 -39.29 -42.44
C SER A 37 3.12 -38.08 -42.16
N LYS A 38 3.67 -36.96 -41.65
CA LYS A 38 2.96 -35.72 -41.26
C LYS A 38 1.88 -35.89 -40.18
N LYS A 39 1.77 -37.09 -39.58
CA LYS A 39 0.88 -37.36 -38.44
C LYS A 39 1.52 -36.87 -37.14
N LYS A 40 1.29 -35.59 -36.82
CA LYS A 40 1.89 -34.93 -35.64
C LYS A 40 1.36 -35.51 -34.33
N THR A 41 2.25 -35.76 -33.38
CA THR A 41 1.91 -36.22 -32.01
C THR A 41 2.32 -35.17 -31.00
N ARG A 42 1.50 -34.90 -29.97
CA ARG A 42 1.82 -33.92 -28.92
C ARG A 42 2.95 -34.44 -28.03
N ARG A 43 3.88 -33.55 -27.64
CA ARG A 43 4.97 -33.87 -26.70
C ARG A 43 5.31 -32.66 -25.81
N THR A 44 5.82 -32.95 -24.63
CA THR A 44 6.40 -31.98 -23.69
C THR A 44 7.91 -32.23 -23.53
N TRP A 45 8.69 -31.16 -23.41
CA TRP A 45 10.11 -31.22 -23.07
C TRP A 45 10.35 -30.53 -21.73
N LEU A 46 10.81 -31.33 -20.76
CA LEU A 46 11.10 -30.88 -19.41
C LEU A 46 12.57 -30.45 -19.29
N PRO A 47 12.87 -29.41 -18.49
CA PRO A 47 14.25 -29.09 -18.17
C PRO A 47 14.89 -30.19 -17.31
N ASN A 48 16.19 -30.40 -17.48
CA ASN A 48 16.97 -31.31 -16.65
C ASN A 48 17.23 -30.67 -15.28
N VAL A 49 16.55 -31.17 -14.24
CA VAL A 49 16.60 -30.66 -12.86
C VAL A 49 17.26 -31.71 -11.96
N GLN A 50 18.20 -31.27 -11.15
CA GLN A 50 18.98 -32.09 -10.23
C GLN A 50 18.85 -31.56 -8.80
N HIS A 51 18.79 -32.45 -7.82
CA HIS A 51 18.82 -32.08 -6.40
C HIS A 51 20.28 -32.08 -5.96
N LYS A 52 20.82 -30.91 -5.59
CA LYS A 52 22.23 -30.75 -5.25
C LYS A 52 22.42 -29.90 -4.00
N LYS A 53 23.46 -30.23 -3.25
CA LYS A 53 23.96 -29.49 -2.10
C LYS A 53 25.00 -28.48 -2.61
N ILE A 54 24.74 -27.18 -2.43
CA ILE A 54 25.61 -26.09 -2.92
C ILE A 54 26.01 -25.24 -1.72
N TYR A 55 27.30 -24.95 -1.61
CA TYR A 55 27.85 -24.10 -0.56
C TYR A 55 27.65 -22.62 -0.88
N SER A 56 27.35 -21.82 0.14
CA SER A 56 27.37 -20.36 0.09
C SER A 56 28.41 -19.85 1.07
N GLU A 57 29.26 -18.96 0.59
CA GLU A 57 30.35 -18.37 1.37
C GLU A 57 29.81 -17.31 2.32
N ILE A 58 28.89 -16.47 1.84
CA ILE A 58 28.31 -15.38 2.63
C ILE A 58 27.44 -15.90 3.77
N PHE A 59 26.70 -16.98 3.54
CA PHE A 59 25.89 -17.61 4.59
C PHE A 59 26.67 -18.62 5.43
N GLY A 60 27.84 -19.08 4.98
CA GLY A 60 28.66 -20.08 5.68
C GLY A 60 28.02 -21.47 5.79
N GLN A 61 27.00 -21.77 4.99
CA GLN A 61 26.23 -23.01 5.07
C GLN A 61 25.94 -23.62 3.70
N PHE A 62 25.50 -24.89 3.72
CA PHE A 62 25.12 -25.61 2.52
C PHE A 62 23.61 -25.60 2.29
N PHE A 63 23.19 -25.28 1.07
CA PHE A 63 21.79 -25.31 0.65
C PHE A 63 21.47 -26.53 -0.19
N HIS A 64 20.36 -27.20 0.12
CA HIS A 64 19.83 -28.29 -0.68
C HIS A 64 18.80 -27.75 -1.67
N LEU A 65 19.21 -27.61 -2.93
CA LEU A 65 18.40 -26.92 -3.95
C LEU A 65 18.06 -27.83 -5.12
N ARG A 66 16.91 -27.54 -5.74
CA ARG A 66 16.53 -28.06 -7.05
C ARG A 66 17.11 -27.12 -8.10
N VAL A 67 18.09 -27.59 -8.85
CA VAL A 67 18.87 -26.77 -9.77
C VAL A 67 18.90 -27.40 -11.14
N THR A 68 18.70 -26.60 -12.18
CA THR A 68 18.88 -27.10 -13.55
C THR A 68 20.37 -27.25 -13.88
N THR A 69 20.73 -28.21 -14.74
CA THR A 69 22.14 -28.42 -15.13
C THR A 69 22.78 -27.18 -15.77
N SER A 70 21.98 -26.37 -16.46
CA SER A 70 22.43 -25.09 -17.00
C SER A 70 22.81 -24.10 -15.93
N VAL A 71 22.04 -24.06 -14.82
CA VAL A 71 22.33 -23.18 -13.70
C VAL A 71 23.57 -23.63 -12.95
N LEU A 72 23.75 -24.95 -12.75
CA LEU A 72 24.99 -25.49 -12.18
C LEU A 72 26.21 -25.00 -12.97
N ARG A 73 26.19 -25.15 -14.31
CA ARG A 73 27.26 -24.64 -15.17
C ARG A 73 27.48 -23.13 -15.03
N THR A 74 26.42 -22.34 -14.85
CA THR A 74 26.58 -20.88 -14.66
C THR A 74 27.09 -20.52 -13.28
N ILE A 75 26.76 -21.30 -12.24
CA ILE A 75 27.31 -21.15 -10.89
C ILE A 75 28.82 -21.37 -10.94
N ASP A 76 29.26 -22.46 -11.59
CA ASP A 76 30.67 -22.78 -11.75
C ASP A 76 31.39 -21.69 -12.56
N LYS A 77 30.78 -21.21 -13.64
CA LYS A 77 31.34 -20.13 -14.48
C LYS A 77 31.51 -18.82 -13.72
N LYS A 78 30.59 -18.51 -12.80
CA LYS A 78 30.65 -17.31 -11.97
C LYS A 78 31.52 -17.49 -10.74
N GLY A 79 31.88 -18.73 -10.39
CA GLY A 79 32.71 -19.03 -9.22
C GLY A 79 31.94 -19.08 -7.91
N GLY A 80 30.65 -19.42 -7.92
CA GLY A 80 29.89 -19.62 -6.68
C GLY A 80 28.39 -19.31 -6.77
N LEU A 81 27.64 -19.78 -5.77
CA LEU A 81 26.21 -19.53 -5.66
C LEU A 81 25.90 -18.05 -5.45
N ASP A 82 26.67 -17.42 -4.56
CA ASP A 82 26.44 -16.05 -4.12
C ASP A 82 26.63 -15.06 -5.27
N ARG A 83 27.74 -15.22 -6.00
CA ARG A 83 28.03 -14.44 -7.20
C ARG A 83 27.02 -14.69 -8.32
N TYR A 84 26.53 -15.92 -8.45
CA TYR A 84 25.40 -16.20 -9.33
C TYR A 84 24.15 -15.43 -8.94
N LEU A 85 23.79 -15.38 -7.65
CA LEU A 85 22.61 -14.66 -7.19
C LEU A 85 22.75 -13.16 -7.44
N LEU A 86 23.91 -12.55 -7.19
CA LEU A 86 24.12 -11.12 -7.40
C LEU A 86 24.17 -10.72 -8.89
N GLU A 87 24.99 -11.40 -9.70
CA GLU A 87 25.28 -10.96 -11.07
C GLU A 87 24.21 -11.39 -12.10
N THR A 88 23.32 -12.31 -11.76
CA THR A 88 22.35 -12.82 -12.76
C THR A 88 21.27 -11.78 -13.04
N SER A 89 20.83 -11.66 -14.28
CA SER A 89 19.71 -10.77 -14.59
C SER A 89 18.40 -11.26 -13.95
N GLU A 90 17.54 -10.34 -13.53
CA GLU A 90 16.24 -10.66 -12.92
C GLU A 90 15.38 -11.60 -13.77
N LYS A 91 15.46 -11.46 -15.10
CA LYS A 91 14.76 -12.34 -16.07
C LYS A 91 15.08 -13.83 -15.89
N ASN A 92 16.32 -14.14 -15.49
CA ASN A 92 16.78 -15.51 -15.28
C ASN A 92 16.63 -15.95 -13.82
N LEU A 93 16.42 -15.01 -12.90
CA LEU A 93 16.23 -15.23 -11.48
C LEU A 93 14.78 -14.96 -11.04
N SER A 94 13.81 -15.41 -11.84
CA SER A 94 12.38 -15.10 -11.62
C SER A 94 11.66 -16.01 -10.60
N GLY A 95 12.31 -17.05 -10.08
CA GLY A 95 11.68 -17.98 -9.13
C GLY A 95 11.55 -17.36 -7.73
N LYS A 96 10.43 -17.60 -7.05
CA LYS A 96 10.17 -17.06 -5.70
C LYS A 96 11.32 -17.29 -4.72
N LEU A 97 11.80 -18.53 -4.61
CA LEU A 97 12.94 -18.89 -3.76
C LEU A 97 14.20 -18.13 -4.17
N ALA A 98 14.47 -18.02 -5.47
CA ALA A 98 15.68 -17.41 -6.00
C ALA A 98 15.75 -15.91 -5.67
N VAL A 99 14.62 -15.21 -5.81
CA VAL A 99 14.43 -13.81 -5.41
C VAL A 99 14.63 -13.64 -3.91
N GLN A 100 14.01 -14.51 -3.10
CA GLN A 100 14.17 -14.47 -1.64
C GLN A 100 15.63 -14.65 -1.22
N MET A 101 16.33 -15.62 -1.83
CA MET A 101 17.75 -15.85 -1.56
C MET A 101 18.61 -14.64 -1.90
N ARG A 102 18.35 -13.97 -3.05
CA ARG A 102 19.06 -12.73 -3.40
C ARG A 102 18.85 -11.64 -2.36
N ARG A 103 17.59 -11.36 -1.99
CA ARG A 103 17.27 -10.33 -0.98
C ARG A 103 17.94 -10.61 0.36
N ASN A 104 17.91 -11.87 0.81
CA ASN A 104 18.55 -12.27 2.06
C ASN A 104 20.08 -12.10 2.00
N LEU A 105 20.67 -12.37 0.83
CA LEU A 105 22.11 -12.22 0.61
C LEU A 105 22.51 -10.75 0.60
N GLU A 106 21.76 -9.89 -0.09
CA GLU A 106 21.96 -8.42 -0.08
C GLU A 106 21.86 -7.86 1.35
N ALA A 107 20.81 -8.24 2.09
CA ALA A 107 20.65 -7.82 3.49
C ALA A 107 21.80 -8.31 4.38
N LYS A 108 22.31 -9.53 4.14
CA LYS A 108 23.46 -10.07 4.88
C LYS A 108 24.75 -9.31 4.55
N LEU A 109 24.96 -8.96 3.27
CA LEU A 109 26.10 -8.13 2.84
C LEU A 109 26.04 -6.73 3.46
N GLU A 110 24.88 -6.07 3.43
CA GLU A 110 24.70 -4.76 4.06
C GLU A 110 25.01 -4.80 5.55
N ARG A 111 24.49 -5.81 6.26
CA ARG A 111 24.77 -6.01 7.70
C ARG A 111 26.27 -6.20 7.95
N ASN A 112 26.94 -7.03 7.15
CA ASN A 112 28.38 -7.25 7.25
C ASN A 112 29.18 -5.95 6.98
N ASN A 113 28.77 -5.16 6.00
CA ASN A 113 29.42 -3.88 5.66
C ASN A 113 29.27 -2.83 6.77
N LEU A 114 28.12 -2.83 7.45
CA LEU A 114 27.87 -1.95 8.59
C LEU A 114 28.58 -2.40 9.88
N GLY A 115 29.20 -3.59 9.88
CA GLY A 115 29.89 -4.14 11.05
C GLY A 115 28.94 -4.53 12.19
N LEU A 116 27.65 -4.71 11.90
CA LEU A 116 26.70 -5.19 12.90
C LEU A 116 27.06 -6.64 13.27
N PRO A 117 26.95 -7.03 14.55
CA PRO A 117 27.15 -8.41 14.95
C PRO A 117 26.23 -9.33 14.15
N ALA A 118 26.66 -10.57 13.95
CA ALA A 118 25.76 -11.58 13.45
C ALA A 118 24.56 -11.62 14.41
N VAL A 119 23.36 -11.38 13.89
CA VAL A 119 22.14 -11.66 14.65
C VAL A 119 22.18 -13.17 14.91
N GLU A 120 22.63 -13.53 16.11
CA GLU A 120 22.44 -14.83 16.70
C GLU A 120 20.92 -14.92 16.85
N MET A 121 20.27 -15.56 15.88
CA MET A 121 18.84 -15.81 15.95
C MET A 121 18.67 -16.95 16.95
N ASP A 122 18.79 -16.62 18.23
CA ASP A 122 18.19 -17.42 19.28
C ASP A 122 16.71 -17.52 18.92
N GLY A 123 16.13 -18.73 18.93
CA GLY A 123 14.82 -19.04 18.35
C GLY A 123 13.61 -18.26 18.88
N GLU A 124 13.83 -17.26 19.74
CA GLU A 124 12.86 -16.40 20.39
C GLU A 124 12.49 -15.18 19.51
N GLU A 125 13.43 -14.61 18.73
CA GLU A 125 13.16 -13.41 17.91
C GLU A 125 12.21 -13.66 16.72
N GLU A 126 12.07 -14.92 16.26
CA GLU A 126 11.09 -15.24 15.19
C GLU A 126 9.63 -15.19 15.69
N LEU A 127 9.41 -15.28 17.01
CA LEU A 127 8.10 -15.08 17.64
C LEU A 127 7.87 -13.60 17.90
N VAL A 128 8.86 -12.91 18.47
CA VAL A 128 8.79 -11.46 18.72
C VAL A 128 8.59 -10.68 17.41
N ALA A 129 9.27 -11.04 16.32
CA ALA A 129 9.08 -10.36 15.02
C ALA A 129 7.75 -10.70 14.32
N LYS A 130 7.03 -11.74 14.74
CA LYS A 130 5.65 -12.01 14.29
C LYS A 130 4.67 -11.18 15.12
N ASP A 131 4.86 -11.16 16.44
CA ASP A 131 4.05 -10.38 17.37
C ASP A 131 4.17 -8.88 17.09
N GLU A 132 5.38 -8.37 16.84
CA GLU A 132 5.62 -6.96 16.50
C GLU A 132 5.06 -6.58 15.12
N LYS A 133 5.08 -7.49 14.14
CA LYS A 133 4.47 -7.23 12.83
C LYS A 133 2.95 -7.24 12.90
N GLU A 134 2.35 -8.15 13.66
CA GLU A 134 0.91 -8.14 13.92
C GLU A 134 0.49 -6.87 14.68
N GLU A 135 1.31 -6.43 15.64
CA GLU A 135 1.03 -5.19 16.39
C GLU A 135 1.16 -3.94 15.52
N LEU A 136 2.13 -3.89 14.60
CA LEU A 136 2.29 -2.77 13.66
C LEU A 136 1.15 -2.72 12.64
N VAL A 137 0.73 -3.86 12.08
CA VAL A 137 -0.45 -3.94 11.19
C VAL A 137 -1.70 -3.47 11.93
N ALA A 138 -1.87 -3.87 13.20
CA ALA A 138 -3.01 -3.44 14.02
C ALA A 138 -2.97 -1.93 14.39
N LYS A 139 -1.79 -1.31 14.47
CA LYS A 139 -1.64 0.14 14.68
C LYS A 139 -2.00 0.91 13.42
N ASP A 140 -1.50 0.48 12.27
CA ASP A 140 -1.79 1.09 10.97
C ASP A 140 -3.31 1.00 10.64
N GLU A 141 -3.96 -0.14 10.92
CA GLU A 141 -5.40 -0.32 10.73
C GLU A 141 -6.25 0.56 11.66
N LYS A 142 -5.80 0.77 12.91
CA LYS A 142 -6.48 1.67 13.87
C LYS A 142 -6.34 3.14 13.47
N GLU A 143 -5.15 3.56 13.04
CA GLU A 143 -4.94 4.91 12.53
C GLU A 143 -5.80 5.20 11.29
N GLU A 144 -5.97 4.21 10.40
CA GLU A 144 -6.83 4.36 9.22
C GLU A 144 -8.33 4.49 9.57
N LEU A 145 -8.80 3.85 10.64
CA LEU A 145 -10.18 3.97 11.12
C LEU A 145 -10.43 5.32 11.78
N VAL A 146 -9.51 5.79 12.64
CA VAL A 146 -9.59 7.12 13.27
C VAL A 146 -9.62 8.22 12.21
N ALA A 147 -8.82 8.10 11.15
CA ALA A 147 -8.81 9.07 10.05
C ALA A 147 -10.07 9.04 9.16
N LYS A 148 -10.87 7.96 9.21
CA LYS A 148 -12.19 7.91 8.54
C LYS A 148 -13.26 8.59 9.40
N ASP A 149 -13.26 8.32 10.71
CA ASP A 149 -14.20 8.93 11.66
C ASP A 149 -14.02 10.45 11.73
N GLU A 150 -12.78 10.97 11.69
CA GLU A 150 -12.50 12.41 11.67
C GLU A 150 -13.02 13.09 10.40
N LYS A 151 -12.86 12.45 9.23
CA LYS A 151 -13.38 12.99 7.95
C LYS A 151 -14.90 12.97 7.87
N GLU A 152 -15.53 11.96 8.46
CA GLU A 152 -16.99 11.87 8.56
C GLU A 152 -17.54 12.97 9.50
N ALA A 153 -16.86 13.23 10.61
CA ALA A 153 -17.21 14.31 11.53
C ALA A 153 -17.05 15.71 10.90
N GLU A 154 -15.94 15.95 10.16
CA GLU A 154 -15.75 17.19 9.40
C GLU A 154 -16.83 17.39 8.33
N GLY A 155 -17.23 16.31 7.63
CA GLY A 155 -18.31 16.35 6.65
C GLY A 155 -19.67 16.73 7.25
N LEU A 156 -20.00 16.18 8.43
CA LEU A 156 -21.27 16.50 9.13
C LEU A 156 -21.33 17.94 9.65
N VAL A 157 -20.20 18.48 10.12
CA VAL A 157 -20.13 19.90 10.54
C VAL A 157 -20.38 20.84 9.36
N LEU A 158 -19.83 20.52 8.17
CA LEU A 158 -20.06 21.29 6.96
C LEU A 158 -21.54 21.26 6.54
N ILE A 159 -22.18 20.09 6.60
CA ILE A 159 -23.61 19.93 6.28
C ILE A 159 -24.47 20.80 7.21
N ASN A 160 -24.27 20.70 8.53
CA ASN A 160 -25.04 21.50 9.51
C ASN A 160 -24.81 23.01 9.34
N SER A 161 -23.59 23.43 8.98
CA SER A 161 -23.28 24.83 8.72
C SER A 161 -23.95 25.35 7.44
N ALA A 162 -24.11 24.50 6.42
CA ALA A 162 -24.81 24.83 5.19
C ALA A 162 -26.32 24.94 5.43
N GLU A 163 -26.91 23.98 6.15
CA GLU A 163 -28.34 24.01 6.54
C GLU A 163 -28.68 25.24 7.39
N SER A 164 -27.77 25.66 8.27
CA SER A 164 -27.94 26.87 9.10
C SER A 164 -27.91 28.15 8.27
N ASN A 165 -27.06 28.21 7.24
CA ASN A 165 -26.96 29.37 6.35
C ASN A 165 -28.15 29.45 5.38
N GLU A 166 -28.64 28.32 4.88
CA GLU A 166 -29.85 28.29 4.04
C GLU A 166 -31.08 28.78 4.83
N LEU A 167 -31.25 28.35 6.09
CA LEU A 167 -32.32 28.83 6.96
C LEU A 167 -32.22 30.34 7.29
N ALA A 168 -31.00 30.87 7.39
CA ALA A 168 -30.79 32.30 7.61
C ALA A 168 -31.23 33.12 6.38
N LEU A 169 -30.88 32.65 5.18
CA LEU A 169 -31.28 33.30 3.93
C LEU A 169 -32.79 33.28 3.72
N THR A 170 -33.48 32.17 4.05
CA THR A 170 -34.94 32.11 3.92
C THR A 170 -35.65 33.05 4.90
N ASN A 171 -35.15 33.17 6.13
CA ASN A 171 -35.74 34.08 7.12
C ASN A 171 -35.50 35.56 6.74
N GLU A 172 -34.35 35.87 6.16
CA GLU A 172 -34.06 37.22 5.64
C GLU A 172 -34.98 37.58 4.46
N GLU A 173 -35.23 36.63 3.55
CA GLU A 173 -36.20 36.82 2.45
C GLU A 173 -37.64 36.99 2.96
N GLU A 174 -38.06 36.23 3.99
CA GLU A 174 -39.38 36.38 4.61
C GLU A 174 -39.54 37.73 5.34
N GLU A 175 -38.50 38.23 6.04
CA GLU A 175 -38.53 39.56 6.67
C GLU A 175 -38.58 40.70 5.63
N GLU A 176 -37.95 40.55 4.46
CA GLU A 176 -38.05 41.52 3.37
C GLU A 176 -39.47 41.55 2.76
N GLU A 177 -40.10 40.39 2.56
CA GLU A 177 -41.48 40.31 2.07
C GLU A 177 -42.51 40.91 3.07
N GLU A 178 -42.35 40.67 4.37
CA GLU A 178 -43.21 41.28 5.40
C GLU A 178 -43.06 42.82 5.45
N ASN A 179 -41.84 43.33 5.29
CA ASN A 179 -41.59 44.78 5.24
C ASN A 179 -42.17 45.42 3.96
N GLU A 180 -42.16 44.71 2.83
CA GLU A 180 -42.79 45.17 1.59
C GLU A 180 -44.32 45.13 1.65
N GLU A 181 -44.92 44.15 2.32
CA GLU A 181 -46.36 44.10 2.58
C GLU A 181 -46.80 45.20 3.55
N GLU A 182 -46.03 45.48 4.62
CA GLU A 182 -46.31 46.57 5.54
C GLU A 182 -46.19 47.95 4.86
N ALA A 183 -45.35 48.08 3.82
CA ALA A 183 -45.22 49.28 2.99
C ALA A 183 -46.40 49.49 2.00
N LYS A 184 -47.16 48.43 1.67
CA LYS A 184 -48.31 48.49 0.74
C LYS A 184 -49.66 48.77 1.42
N ASP A 185 -49.76 48.75 2.75
CA ASP A 185 -51.04 48.98 3.47
C ASP A 185 -51.38 50.49 3.65
N PRO A 186 -52.39 51.06 2.95
CA PRO A 186 -52.66 52.50 2.94
C PRO A 186 -53.41 53.01 4.19
N ARG A 187 -53.65 52.19 5.23
CA ARG A 187 -54.56 52.51 6.35
C ARG A 187 -53.90 53.04 7.64
N ARG A 188 -52.62 53.44 7.64
CA ARG A 188 -51.97 54.06 8.82
C ARG A 188 -51.52 55.53 8.63
N ARG A 189 -52.30 56.32 7.89
CA ARG A 189 -52.11 57.80 7.74
C ARG A 189 -52.74 58.66 8.86
N ILE A 190 -53.25 58.08 9.95
CA ILE A 190 -53.96 58.87 10.99
C ILE A 190 -53.63 58.34 12.39
N LYS A 191 -52.65 58.98 13.06
CA LYS A 191 -52.65 59.32 14.50
C LYS A 191 -51.28 59.89 14.90
N ARG A 192 -51.14 61.22 14.87
CA ARG A 192 -50.37 62.01 15.86
C ARG A 192 -50.47 63.52 15.56
N VAL A 193 -51.64 64.08 15.88
CA VAL A 193 -51.76 65.52 16.18
C VAL A 193 -52.42 65.62 17.56
N LYS A 194 -51.68 66.21 18.50
CA LYS A 194 -52.09 66.78 19.81
C LYS A 194 -52.51 65.79 20.93
N SER A 195 -51.63 65.63 21.92
CA SER A 195 -51.86 66.24 23.25
C SER A 195 -50.55 66.26 24.08
N LYS A 196 -50.32 67.40 24.75
CA LYS A 196 -49.24 67.70 25.70
C LYS A 196 -49.69 67.35 27.12
N LYS A 197 -48.75 66.89 27.94
CA LYS A 197 -48.57 67.04 29.42
C LYS A 197 -47.74 65.81 29.85
N GLY A 198 -46.50 65.84 30.31
CA GLY A 198 -45.71 66.86 30.99
C GLY A 198 -45.55 66.46 32.45
N VAL A 199 -44.42 65.84 32.85
CA VAL A 199 -43.79 65.99 34.18
C VAL A 199 -42.28 65.82 34.00
N ASN A 200 -41.55 66.70 34.66
CA ASN A 200 -40.11 66.97 34.57
C ASN A 200 -39.51 66.75 35.98
N LYS A 201 -38.30 66.20 36.08
CA LYS A 201 -37.29 66.34 37.17
C LYS A 201 -36.16 65.35 36.87
N LYS A 202 -35.04 65.70 36.22
CA LYS A 202 -33.86 66.49 36.66
C LYS A 202 -33.25 66.07 38.01
N LYS A 203 -31.91 65.94 37.95
CA LYS A 203 -30.86 65.94 39.01
C LYS A 203 -30.54 64.57 39.61
N ALA A 204 -29.29 64.18 39.90
CA ALA A 204 -27.94 64.80 39.82
C ALA A 204 -26.90 63.66 39.97
N LYS A 205 -25.77 63.67 39.24
CA LYS A 205 -24.39 63.91 39.75
C LYS A 205 -24.17 63.57 41.24
N HIS A 206 -23.24 62.66 41.56
CA HIS A 206 -21.81 62.93 41.83
C HIS A 206 -21.09 61.74 42.48
N LYS A 207 -19.79 61.64 42.16
CA LYS A 207 -18.66 61.14 42.96
C LYS A 207 -18.69 59.72 43.51
#